data_AF-A0A1G1M9H8-F1
#
_entry.id   AF-A0A1G1M9H8-F1
#
_cell.length_a   1.000
_cell.length_b   1.000
_cell.length_c   1.000
_cell.angle_alpha   90.00
_cell.angle_beta   90.00
_cell.angle_gamma   90.00
#
_symmetry.space_group_name_H-M   'P 1'
#
loop_
_entity.id
_entity.type
_entity.pdbx_description
1 polymer ?
#
loop_
_entity_poly.entity_id
_entity_poly.type
_entity_poly.pdbx_seq_one_letter_code
_entity_poly.pdbx_strand_id
1 'polypeptide(L)' 'MTEAIKKTGTACWDCGFRRDFDNTFLGICTWFEVHGKGSNKDIPPALVEKGCKYWKKKQK' A
#
# COMPACT_ATOMS: atom_id res chain seq x y z
N MET A 1 -12.32 9.29 -23.69
CA MET A 1 -12.46 8.61 -22.39
C MET A 1 -11.12 8.71 -21.68
N THR A 2 -10.91 9.75 -20.87
CA THR A 2 -9.71 9.85 -20.04
C THR A 2 -10.14 10.39 -18.70
N GLU A 3 -10.70 9.51 -17.88
CA GLU A 3 -11.04 9.83 -16.51
C GLU A 3 -9.75 10.22 -15.79
N ALA A 4 -9.67 11.49 -15.41
CA ALA A 4 -8.60 12.00 -14.59
C ALA A 4 -8.56 11.20 -13.29
N ILE A 5 -7.57 10.31 -13.17
CA ILE A 5 -7.25 9.60 -11.93
C ILE A 5 -6.84 10.69 -10.94
N LYS A 6 -7.81 11.15 -10.15
CA LYS A 6 -7.61 12.15 -9.09
C LYS A 6 -6.52 11.57 -8.19
N LYS A 7 -5.31 12.16 -8.20
CA LYS A 7 -4.23 11.87 -7.24
C LYS A 7 -4.74 12.23 -5.84
N THR A 8 -5.53 11.37 -5.23
CA THR A 8 -5.68 11.35 -3.77
C THR A 8 -4.34 10.82 -3.27
N GLY A 9 -3.66 11.54 -2.38
CA GLY A 9 -2.32 11.22 -1.87
C GLY A 9 -2.25 9.94 -1.03
N THR A 10 -2.85 8.86 -1.50
CA THR A 10 -3.08 7.58 -0.85
C THR A 10 -2.22 6.48 -1.45
N ALA A 11 -1.08 6.80 -2.05
CA ALA A 11 -0.14 5.79 -2.56
C ALA A 11 0.31 4.86 -1.42
N CYS A 12 0.58 3.58 -1.73
CA CYS A 12 1.13 2.65 -0.75
C CYS A 12 2.47 3.16 -0.19
N TRP A 13 3.21 3.96 -0.95
CA TRP A 13 4.42 4.65 -0.51
C TRP A 13 4.20 5.44 0.80
N ASP A 14 3.07 6.11 0.97
CA ASP A 14 2.77 6.89 2.19
C ASP A 14 1.90 6.14 3.21
N CYS A 15 1.64 4.85 2.96
CA CYS A 15 0.78 4.03 3.81
C CYS A 15 1.51 3.58 5.07
N GLY A 16 0.89 3.75 6.24
CA GLY A 16 1.39 3.26 7.52
C GLY A 16 1.46 1.74 7.64
N PHE A 17 0.83 1.00 6.72
CA PHE A 17 0.93 -0.45 6.61
C PHE A 17 2.02 -0.92 5.63
N ARG A 18 2.68 -0.01 4.89
CA ARG A 18 3.82 -0.38 4.05
C ARG A 18 5.05 -0.55 4.93
N ARG A 19 5.73 -1.69 4.77
CA ARG A 19 7.06 -1.95 5.31
C ARG A 19 8.02 -2.20 4.15
N ASP A 20 9.19 -1.59 4.21
CA ASP A 20 10.30 -1.98 3.35
C ASP A 20 10.83 -3.33 3.86
N PHE A 21 11.01 -4.28 2.94
CA PHE A 21 11.53 -5.61 3.21
C PHE A 21 12.59 -5.91 2.16
N ASP A 22 13.72 -6.47 2.58
CA ASP A 22 14.93 -6.66 1.75
C ASP A 22 14.66 -7.39 0.42
N ASN A 23 13.65 -8.26 0.38
CA ASN A 23 13.33 -9.08 -0.79
C ASN A 23 12.20 -8.52 -1.68
N THR A 24 11.70 -7.32 -1.42
CA THR A 24 10.52 -6.77 -2.14
C THR A 24 10.79 -5.36 -2.66
N PHE A 25 10.75 -5.18 -3.99
CA PHE A 25 11.09 -3.90 -4.65
C PHE A 25 10.14 -2.76 -4.29
N LEU A 26 8.87 -3.07 -4.00
CA LEU A 26 7.82 -2.10 -3.69
C LEU A 26 7.41 -2.12 -2.21
N GLY A 27 8.05 -2.99 -1.42
CA GLY A 27 7.71 -3.27 -0.03
C GLY A 27 6.52 -4.24 0.12
N ILE A 28 6.23 -4.56 1.36
CA ILE A 28 5.11 -5.41 1.76
C ILE A 28 4.02 -4.61 2.47
N CYS A 29 2.77 -5.05 2.32
CA CYS A 29 1.61 -4.55 3.05
C CYS A 29 1.34 -5.44 4.26
N THR A 30 1.46 -4.88 5.46
CA THR A 30 1.21 -5.59 6.72
C THR A 30 -0.22 -5.55 7.23
N TRP A 31 -1.10 -4.86 6.50
CA TRP A 31 -2.51 -4.75 6.87
C TRP A 31 -3.17 -6.12 7.05
N PHE A 32 -2.81 -7.09 6.19
CA PHE A 32 -3.37 -8.44 6.22
C PHE A 32 -3.04 -9.16 7.53
N GLU A 33 -1.80 -9.08 7.99
CA GLU A 33 -1.34 -9.72 9.23
C GLU A 33 -1.96 -9.04 10.46
N VAL A 34 -1.92 -7.70 10.49
CA VAL A 34 -2.48 -6.90 11.60
C VAL A 34 -3.98 -7.17 11.81
N HIS A 35 -4.71 -7.49 10.74
CA HIS A 35 -6.16 -7.75 10.82
C HIS A 35 -6.53 -9.24 10.78
N GLY A 36 -5.55 -10.15 10.92
CA GLY A 36 -5.80 -11.60 10.92
C GLY A 36 -6.37 -12.12 9.58
N LYS A 37 -6.09 -11.45 8.47
CA LYS A 37 -6.50 -11.82 7.10
C LYS A 37 -5.45 -12.64 6.36
N GLY A 38 -4.43 -13.12 7.06
CA GLY A 38 -3.31 -13.90 6.52
C GLY A 38 -1.98 -13.18 6.65
N SER A 39 -0.95 -13.72 6.02
CA SER A 39 0.42 -13.17 6.08
C SER A 39 0.57 -11.85 5.32
N ASN A 40 1.65 -11.13 5.64
CA ASN A 40 2.08 -9.95 4.90
C ASN A 40 2.21 -10.25 3.39
N LYS A 41 1.72 -9.34 2.55
CA LYS A 41 1.70 -9.52 1.10
C LYS A 41 2.55 -8.47 0.40
N ASP A 42 3.23 -8.86 -0.68
CA ASP A 42 3.92 -7.93 -1.56
C ASP A 42 2.94 -6.91 -2.16
N ILE A 43 3.41 -5.67 -2.32
CA ILE A 43 2.59 -4.59 -2.90
C ILE A 43 2.72 -4.63 -4.42
N PRO A 44 1.63 -4.92 -5.17
CA PRO A 44 1.72 -4.97 -6.62
C PRO A 44 1.92 -3.56 -7.22
N PRO A 45 2.66 -3.43 -8.33
CA PRO A 45 2.94 -2.15 -8.98
C PRO A 45 1.68 -1.39 -9.40
N ALA A 46 0.61 -2.10 -9.77
CA ALA A 46 -0.66 -1.48 -10.11
C ALA A 46 -1.33 -0.74 -8.94
N LEU A 47 -1.00 -1.09 -7.69
CA LEU A 47 -1.54 -0.47 -6.48
C LEU A 47 -0.55 0.43 -5.78
N VAL A 48 0.77 0.28 -5.99
CA VAL A 48 1.78 1.01 -5.22
C VAL A 48 1.61 2.53 -5.32
N GLU A 49 1.25 3.03 -6.51
CA GLU A 49 1.02 4.46 -6.75
C GLU A 49 -0.44 4.90 -6.52
N LYS A 50 -1.40 3.98 -6.59
CA LYS A 50 -2.84 4.28 -6.48
C LYS A 50 -3.36 4.17 -5.04
N GLY A 51 -2.79 3.26 -4.26
CA GLY A 51 -3.30 2.87 -2.96
C GLY A 51 -4.41 1.84 -3.00
N CYS A 52 -4.98 1.59 -1.82
CA CYS A 52 -6.18 0.79 -1.64
C CYS A 52 -7.13 1.45 -0.64
N LYS A 53 -8.37 0.97 -0.56
CA LYS A 53 -9.38 1.48 0.38
C LYS A 53 -8.99 1.38 1.87
N TYR A 54 -7.96 0.57 2.18
CA TYR A 54 -7.42 0.38 3.52
C TYR A 54 -6.21 1.26 3.81
N TRP A 55 -5.89 2.19 2.91
CA TRP A 55 -4.79 3.12 3.11
C TRP A 55 -4.99 3.89 4.41
N LYS A 56 -3.91 4.00 5.17
CA LYS A 56 -3.85 4.79 6.39
C LYS A 56 -2.58 5.62 6.36
N LYS A 57 -2.68 6.89 6.75
CA LYS A 57 -1.52 7.78 6.86
C LYS A 57 -0.48 7.18 7.80
N LYS A 58 0.79 7.17 7.38
CA LYS A 58 1.91 6.79 8.26
C LYS A 58 1.99 7.81 9.41
N GLN A 59 1.73 7.34 10.63
CA GLN A 59 1.99 8.12 11.84
C GLN A 59 3.52 8.16 11.99
N LYS A 60 4.10 9.38 11.94
CA LYS A 60 5.54 9.61 12.04
C LYS A 60 5.98 9.47 13.50
#